data_AF-A0AAE0PIW4-F1
#
_entry.id   AF-A0AAE0PIW4-F1
#
_cell.length_a   1.000
_cell.length_b   1.000
_cell.length_c   1.000
_cell.angle_alpha   90.00
_cell.angle_beta   90.00
_cell.angle_gamma   90.00
#
_symmetry.space_group_name_H-M   'P 1'
#
loop_
_entity.id
_entity.type
_entity.pdbx_description
1 polymer ?
#
loop_
_entity_poly.entity_id
_entity_poly.type
_entity_poly.pdbx_seq_one_letter_code
_entity_poly.pdbx_strand_id
1 'polypeptide(L)'
;MARLRVVVNTAIDTAPESAVRAVLRALCAEDDALMGRIAGAFDKLPPNVESESCETEYEYDPAVEDEALSIINISDGEESDSSTISATMEEEPTRANGESSRQSQKRKAVEKQVCVRCGMELEDEEGVKSLTCLYHPYDMELDLTARSWRHYGYGRKFENTPYWRDLNPAGFTYPCCGFLGKESIPPGCTKGKHWAADGKRGKYDDKDASEAQKENIRQFKETQLAVARNRELGVPTHLQTAQRCIQTRSTQI
;
A
#
# COMPACT_ATOMS: atom_id res chain seq x y z
N MET A 1 33.45 -10.59 -31.83
CA MET A 1 31.97 -10.66 -31.95
C MET A 1 31.38 -11.94 -31.35
N ALA A 2 31.79 -13.16 -31.77
CA ALA A 2 31.18 -14.41 -31.29
C ALA A 2 31.29 -14.65 -29.77
N ARG A 3 32.46 -14.37 -29.17
CA ARG A 3 32.64 -14.52 -27.70
C ARG A 3 31.77 -13.56 -26.87
N LEU A 4 31.50 -12.35 -27.38
CA LEU A 4 30.68 -11.36 -26.68
C LEU A 4 29.22 -11.81 -26.61
N ARG A 5 28.69 -12.39 -27.71
CA ARG A 5 27.33 -12.92 -27.75
C ARG A 5 27.10 -14.04 -26.73
N VAL A 6 28.05 -14.96 -26.60
CA VAL A 6 27.92 -16.08 -25.66
C VAL A 6 27.86 -15.59 -24.22
N VAL A 7 28.74 -14.66 -23.84
CA VAL A 7 28.78 -14.12 -22.48
C VAL A 7 27.50 -13.35 -22.13
N VAL A 8 26.98 -12.55 -23.07
CA VAL A 8 25.74 -11.79 -22.87
C VAL A 8 24.54 -12.73 -22.70
N ASN A 9 24.42 -13.77 -23.54
CA ASN A 9 23.30 -14.70 -23.42
C ASN A 9 23.33 -15.46 -22.08
N THR A 10 24.50 -15.97 -21.67
CA THR A 10 24.62 -16.64 -20.37
C THR A 10 24.34 -15.71 -19.19
N ALA A 11 24.66 -14.41 -19.31
CA ALA A 11 24.36 -13.43 -18.27
C ALA A 11 22.86 -13.10 -18.19
N ILE A 12 22.15 -13.11 -19.32
CA ILE A 12 20.69 -12.92 -19.36
C ILE A 12 20.00 -14.13 -18.76
N ASP A 13 20.42 -15.34 -19.11
CA ASP A 13 19.80 -16.59 -18.64
C ASP A 13 19.97 -16.82 -17.12
N THR A 14 21.02 -16.26 -16.53
CA THR A 14 21.33 -16.40 -15.09
C THR A 14 20.88 -15.21 -14.24
N ALA A 15 20.46 -14.11 -14.87
CA ALA A 15 20.04 -12.91 -14.15
C ALA A 15 18.64 -13.09 -13.54
N PRO A 16 18.39 -12.57 -12.31
CA PRO A 16 17.05 -12.51 -11.76
C PRO A 16 16.15 -11.63 -12.64
N GLU A 17 14.90 -12.04 -12.80
CA GLU A 17 13.93 -11.38 -13.70
C GLU A 17 13.78 -9.87 -13.41
N SER A 18 13.86 -9.48 -12.13
CA SER A 18 13.84 -8.08 -11.71
C SER A 18 14.99 -7.25 -12.30
N ALA A 19 16.20 -7.81 -12.38
CA ALA A 19 17.36 -7.15 -12.95
C ALA A 19 17.24 -7.00 -14.48
N VAL A 20 16.75 -8.04 -15.16
CA VAL A 20 16.49 -7.99 -16.61
C VAL A 20 15.45 -6.92 -16.93
N ARG A 21 14.35 -6.88 -16.17
CA ARG A 21 13.30 -5.86 -16.32
C ARG A 21 13.83 -4.45 -16.05
N ALA A 22 14.69 -4.25 -15.05
CA ALA A 22 15.28 -2.95 -14.73
C ALA A 22 16.19 -2.45 -15.86
N VAL A 23 17.05 -3.30 -16.41
CA VAL A 23 17.93 -2.96 -17.54
C VAL A 23 17.11 -2.64 -18.79
N LEU A 24 16.08 -3.43 -19.10
CA LEU A 24 15.19 -3.16 -20.23
C LEU A 24 14.48 -1.81 -20.08
N ARG A 25 13.98 -1.48 -18.89
CA ARG A 25 13.36 -0.15 -18.64
C ARG A 25 14.37 0.99 -18.82
N ALA A 26 15.60 0.84 -18.34
CA ALA A 26 16.64 1.86 -18.50
C ALA A 26 16.98 2.08 -19.97
N LEU A 27 17.14 1.01 -20.76
CA LEU A 27 17.42 1.10 -22.20
C LEU A 27 16.24 1.70 -22.99
N CYS A 28 15.00 1.39 -22.59
CA CYS A 28 13.80 1.94 -23.22
C CYS A 28 13.55 3.41 -22.84
N ALA A 29 14.11 3.91 -21.73
CA ALA A 29 13.95 5.30 -21.32
C ALA A 29 14.79 6.28 -22.16
N GLU A 30 15.83 5.78 -22.84
CA GLU A 30 16.78 6.61 -23.59
C GLU A 30 16.47 6.66 -25.10
N ASP A 31 15.73 5.70 -25.66
CA ASP A 31 15.51 5.58 -27.11
C ASP A 31 14.14 4.96 -27.46
N ASP A 32 13.21 5.81 -27.89
CA ASP A 32 11.87 5.41 -28.34
C ASP A 32 11.89 4.47 -29.56
N ALA A 33 12.89 4.61 -30.44
CA ALA A 33 13.03 3.74 -31.60
C ALA A 33 13.50 2.34 -31.18
N LEU A 34 14.35 2.24 -30.14
CA LEU A 34 14.71 0.96 -29.53
C LEU A 34 13.47 0.26 -28.96
N MET A 35 12.61 1.01 -28.29
CA MET A 35 11.34 0.52 -27.71
C MET A 35 10.45 -0.13 -28.78
N GLY A 36 10.26 0.55 -29.92
CA GLY A 36 9.50 0.00 -31.05
C GLY A 36 10.08 -1.29 -31.63
N ARG A 37 11.42 -1.41 -31.70
CA ARG A 37 12.08 -2.65 -32.19
C ARG A 37 11.96 -3.79 -31.19
N ILE A 38 12.02 -3.50 -29.90
CA ILE A 38 11.87 -4.50 -28.83
C ILE A 38 10.44 -5.03 -28.86
N ALA A 39 9.43 -4.14 -28.90
CA ALA A 39 8.02 -4.53 -29.02
C ALA A 39 7.79 -5.42 -30.26
N GLY A 40 8.28 -5.00 -31.43
CA GLY A 40 8.16 -5.79 -32.65
C GLY A 40 8.98 -7.09 -32.67
N ALA A 41 9.95 -7.25 -31.76
CA ALA A 41 10.66 -8.52 -31.57
C ALA A 41 9.87 -9.46 -30.64
N PHE A 42 9.23 -8.93 -29.59
CA PHE A 42 8.33 -9.69 -28.72
C PHE A 42 7.10 -10.21 -29.46
N ASP A 43 6.53 -9.43 -30.39
CA ASP A 43 5.41 -9.88 -31.23
C ASP A 43 5.76 -11.05 -32.17
N LYS A 44 7.05 -11.26 -32.44
CA LYS A 44 7.56 -12.36 -33.28
C LYS A 44 7.99 -13.58 -32.48
N LEU A 45 8.08 -13.47 -31.16
CA LEU A 45 8.29 -14.65 -30.34
C LEU A 45 7.00 -15.48 -30.44
N PRO A 46 7.09 -16.79 -30.72
CA PRO A 46 5.91 -17.63 -30.65
C PRO A 46 5.29 -17.44 -29.27
N PRO A 47 3.95 -17.32 -29.16
CA PRO A 47 3.30 -17.24 -27.86
C PRO A 47 3.84 -18.42 -27.06
N ASN A 48 4.48 -18.10 -25.92
CA ASN A 48 5.14 -19.06 -25.06
C ASN A 48 4.14 -20.21 -24.87
N VAL A 49 4.38 -21.32 -25.57
CA VAL A 49 3.59 -22.54 -25.41
C VAL A 49 3.75 -22.82 -23.95
N GLU A 50 2.69 -22.57 -23.20
CA GLU A 50 2.65 -22.63 -21.76
C GLU A 50 3.54 -23.78 -21.36
N SER A 51 4.62 -23.48 -20.65
CA SER A 51 5.42 -24.50 -20.00
C SER A 51 4.40 -25.36 -19.29
N GLU A 52 4.10 -26.54 -19.86
CA GLU A 52 3.21 -27.53 -19.28
C GLU A 52 3.70 -27.62 -17.87
N SER A 53 2.89 -27.06 -16.97
CA SER A 53 3.18 -27.10 -15.55
C SER A 53 3.48 -28.55 -15.31
N CYS A 54 4.70 -28.81 -14.87
CA CYS A 54 5.02 -30.07 -14.25
C CYS A 54 4.14 -30.11 -13.00
N GLU A 55 2.88 -30.49 -13.20
CA GLU A 55 2.04 -31.10 -12.21
C GLU A 55 2.77 -32.40 -11.89
N THR A 56 3.83 -32.29 -11.08
CA THR A 56 4.17 -33.39 -10.19
C THR A 56 2.91 -33.59 -9.38
N GLU A 57 2.10 -34.57 -9.79
CA GLU A 57 1.12 -35.22 -8.93
C GLU A 57 1.92 -35.63 -7.68
N TYR A 58 1.90 -34.77 -6.66
CA TYR A 58 2.24 -35.18 -5.32
C TYR A 58 1.08 -36.08 -4.91
N GLU A 59 1.27 -37.38 -5.17
CA GLU A 59 0.44 -38.43 -4.61
C GLU A 59 0.46 -38.24 -3.10
N TYR A 60 -0.65 -37.73 -2.58
CA TYR A 60 -0.85 -37.50 -1.15
C TYR A 60 -0.84 -38.87 -0.48
N ASP A 61 0.26 -39.21 0.20
CA ASP A 61 0.36 -40.41 1.01
C ASP A 61 -0.29 -40.14 2.38
N PRO A 62 -1.49 -40.67 2.67
CA PRO A 62 -2.17 -40.44 3.93
C PRO A 62 -1.46 -41.11 5.13
N ALA A 63 -0.41 -41.91 4.92
CA ALA A 63 0.28 -42.62 5.98
C ALA A 63 1.23 -41.75 6.83
N VAL A 64 1.50 -40.50 6.44
CA VAL A 64 2.50 -39.64 7.12
C VAL A 64 1.87 -38.70 8.16
N GLU A 65 0.54 -38.61 8.27
CA GLU A 65 -0.11 -37.68 9.21
C GLU A 65 -0.20 -38.21 10.65
N ASP A 66 0.03 -39.50 10.90
CA ASP A 66 -0.22 -40.08 12.24
C ASP A 66 0.97 -39.91 13.22
N GLU A 67 2.14 -39.44 12.75
CA GLU A 67 3.32 -39.24 13.63
C GLU A 67 3.46 -37.81 14.17
N ALA A 68 2.87 -36.81 13.50
CA ALA A 68 3.10 -35.39 13.83
C ALA A 68 2.26 -34.86 15.01
N LEU A 69 1.21 -35.58 15.43
CA LEU A 69 0.36 -35.17 16.56
C LEU A 69 0.88 -35.60 17.94
N SER A 70 2.01 -36.33 18.00
CA SER A 70 2.56 -36.84 19.26
C SER A 70 3.51 -35.88 20.00
N ILE A 71 3.91 -34.74 19.40
CA ILE A 71 5.00 -33.90 19.93
C ILE A 71 4.51 -32.67 20.73
N ILE A 72 3.22 -32.34 20.74
CA ILE A 72 2.71 -31.18 21.49
C ILE A 72 2.08 -31.64 22.81
N ASN A 73 2.89 -32.20 23.70
CA ASN A 73 2.56 -32.37 25.12
C ASN A 73 3.80 -32.04 25.94
N ILE A 74 4.11 -30.75 26.05
CA ILE A 74 5.05 -30.24 27.05
C ILE A 74 4.40 -29.04 27.74
N SER A 75 3.83 -29.38 28.90
CA SER A 75 3.90 -28.63 30.16
C SER A 75 3.18 -27.28 30.25
N ASP A 76 1.95 -27.37 30.74
CA ASP A 76 1.39 -26.39 31.68
C ASP A 76 2.38 -26.16 32.82
N GLY A 77 2.80 -24.92 33.02
CA GLY A 77 3.76 -24.56 34.05
C GLY A 77 3.83 -23.05 34.25
N GLU A 78 3.25 -22.65 35.38
CA GLU A 78 3.61 -21.47 36.19
C GLU A 78 2.87 -20.15 35.89
N GLU A 79 1.79 -20.01 36.66
CA GLU A 79 1.27 -18.77 37.22
C GLU A 79 2.41 -17.81 37.60
N SER A 80 2.44 -16.61 37.01
CA SER A 80 3.24 -15.49 37.53
C SER A 80 2.33 -14.32 37.81
N ASP A 81 2.13 -14.13 39.10
CA ASP A 81 1.46 -13.01 39.74
C ASP A 81 2.07 -11.64 39.42
N SER A 82 1.25 -10.63 39.73
CA SER A 82 1.68 -9.38 40.38
C SER A 82 2.35 -8.32 39.51
N SER A 83 1.57 -7.28 39.16
CA SER A 83 1.91 -5.92 39.62
C SER A 83 0.70 -4.99 39.60
N THR A 84 0.08 -4.83 40.77
CA THR A 84 -0.80 -3.73 41.13
C THR A 84 0.00 -2.43 41.10
N ILE A 85 -0.32 -1.52 40.18
CA ILE A 85 0.29 -0.19 40.14
C ILE A 85 -0.53 0.72 41.07
N SER A 86 0.08 1.06 42.18
CA SER A 86 -0.46 1.90 43.24
C SER A 86 -0.79 3.31 42.77
N ALA A 87 -2.02 3.73 43.07
CA ALA A 87 -2.44 5.12 43.05
C ALA A 87 -1.71 5.89 44.16
N THR A 88 -0.98 6.94 43.80
CA THR A 88 -0.50 7.96 44.74
C THR A 88 -1.43 9.17 44.64
N MET A 89 -2.23 9.37 45.68
CA MET A 89 -2.93 10.61 46.00
C MET A 89 -2.01 11.48 46.85
N GLU A 90 -1.65 12.69 46.41
CA GLU A 90 -1.27 13.87 47.23
C GLU A 90 -1.30 15.10 46.29
N GLU A 91 -1.59 16.35 46.66
CA GLU A 91 -2.41 17.04 47.65
C GLU A 91 -2.65 18.46 47.06
N GLU A 92 -3.70 19.16 47.52
CA GLU A 92 -3.99 20.56 47.18
C GLU A 92 -2.87 21.52 47.63
N PRO A 93 -2.82 22.75 47.04
CA PRO A 93 -3.17 23.87 47.90
C PRO A 93 -4.10 24.92 47.26
N THR A 94 -5.14 25.19 48.05
CA THR A 94 -6.10 26.31 48.09
C THR A 94 -5.65 27.75 47.74
N ARG A 95 -6.66 28.50 47.22
CA ARG A 95 -6.96 29.95 47.33
C ARG A 95 -6.17 30.92 46.41
N ALA A 96 -6.74 31.97 45.80
CA ALA A 96 -7.96 32.74 46.08
C ALA A 96 -8.50 33.48 44.83
N ASN A 97 -9.84 33.56 44.77
CA ASN A 97 -10.66 34.74 44.48
C ASN A 97 -10.31 35.67 43.29
N GLY A 98 -11.11 35.54 42.22
CA GLY A 98 -11.28 36.55 41.19
C GLY A 98 -12.66 36.35 40.56
N GLU A 99 -13.68 36.99 41.13
CA GLU A 99 -14.99 37.13 40.51
C GLU A 99 -14.83 37.85 39.17
N SER A 100 -14.97 37.12 38.06
CA SER A 100 -15.17 37.76 36.77
C SER A 100 -16.08 36.90 35.90
N SER A 101 -17.30 37.40 35.76
CA SER A 101 -18.24 37.18 34.67
C SER A 101 -18.37 35.74 34.15
N ARG A 102 -19.35 35.02 34.69
CA ARG A 102 -19.86 33.75 34.16
C ARG A 102 -20.56 33.96 32.81
N GLN A 103 -19.82 34.32 31.77
CA GLN A 103 -20.21 33.95 30.42
C GLN A 103 -19.75 32.52 30.22
N SER A 104 -20.69 31.58 30.30
CA SER A 104 -20.49 30.17 29.97
C SER A 104 -20.04 30.03 28.51
N GLN A 105 -18.76 30.26 28.24
CA GLN A 105 -18.12 29.93 26.99
C GLN A 105 -18.12 28.42 26.92
N LYS A 106 -19.08 27.86 26.17
CA LYS A 106 -19.05 26.48 25.70
C LYS A 106 -17.68 26.28 25.06
N ARG A 107 -16.76 25.63 25.79
CA ARG A 107 -15.45 25.25 25.25
C ARG A 107 -15.75 24.33 24.07
N LYS A 108 -15.43 24.78 22.85
CA LYS A 108 -15.47 23.89 21.69
C LYS A 108 -14.48 22.77 21.98
N ALA A 109 -14.95 21.53 21.94
CA ALA A 109 -14.05 20.39 21.95
C ALA A 109 -13.06 20.57 20.79
N VAL A 110 -11.77 20.51 21.09
CA VAL A 110 -10.73 20.52 20.06
C VAL A 110 -10.88 19.20 19.33
N GLU A 111 -11.35 19.26 18.09
CA GLU A 111 -11.54 18.09 17.25
C GLU A 111 -10.15 17.56 16.86
N LYS A 112 -9.84 16.33 17.28
CA LYS A 112 -8.58 15.68 16.92
C LYS A 112 -8.55 15.49 15.41
N GLN A 113 -7.53 16.05 14.75
CA GLN A 113 -7.34 15.86 13.32
C GLN A 113 -6.44 14.64 13.06
N VAL A 114 -6.75 13.86 12.03
CA VAL A 114 -5.93 12.73 11.59
C VAL A 114 -5.26 13.07 10.26
N CYS A 115 -3.98 12.74 10.13
CA CYS A 115 -3.26 12.91 8.88
C CYS A 115 -3.75 11.89 7.84
N VAL A 116 -4.26 12.36 6.69
CA VAL A 116 -4.78 11.49 5.62
C VAL A 116 -3.73 10.63 4.93
N ARG A 117 -2.43 10.97 5.08
CA ARG A 117 -1.33 10.24 4.43
C ARG A 117 -0.78 9.11 5.28
N CYS A 118 -0.63 9.32 6.58
CA CYS A 118 0.00 8.36 7.48
C CYS A 118 -0.97 7.80 8.54
N GLY A 119 -2.21 8.28 8.61
CA GLY A 119 -3.21 7.83 9.57
C GLY A 119 -2.93 8.22 11.03
N MET A 120 -1.83 8.91 11.33
CA MET A 120 -1.48 9.32 12.70
C MET A 120 -2.32 10.52 13.16
N GLU A 121 -2.73 10.49 14.42
CA GLU A 121 -3.38 11.62 15.11
C GLU A 121 -2.41 12.80 15.20
N LEU A 122 -2.91 14.00 14.92
CA LEU A 122 -2.16 15.25 15.02
C LEU A 122 -2.50 15.88 16.36
N GLU A 123 -1.57 15.80 17.31
CA GLU A 123 -1.84 16.22 18.69
C GLU A 123 -2.00 17.75 18.84
N ASP A 124 -1.48 18.58 17.91
CA ASP A 124 -1.56 20.04 18.00
C ASP A 124 -1.37 20.76 16.65
N GLU A 125 -1.62 22.08 16.61
CA GLU A 125 -1.31 22.96 15.46
C GLU A 125 0.18 22.92 15.08
N GLU A 126 1.06 22.59 16.02
CA GLU A 126 2.51 22.42 15.83
C GLU A 126 2.81 21.10 15.08
N GLY A 127 2.06 20.03 15.38
CA GLY A 127 2.17 18.74 14.71
C GLY A 127 1.86 18.82 13.22
N VAL A 128 0.94 19.72 12.81
CA VAL A 128 0.61 19.96 11.38
C VAL A 128 1.79 20.54 10.60
N LYS A 129 2.63 21.36 11.24
CA LYS A 129 3.77 22.02 10.58
C LYS A 129 5.02 21.15 10.51
N SER A 130 5.05 20.06 11.29
CA SER A 130 6.18 19.15 11.30
C SER A 130 6.37 18.48 9.92
N LEU A 131 7.62 18.41 9.46
CA LEU A 131 8.04 17.64 8.27
C LEU A 131 8.29 16.17 8.62
N THR A 132 7.69 15.67 9.70
CA THR A 132 7.92 14.34 10.24
C THR A 132 6.92 13.30 9.74
N CYS A 133 6.02 13.66 8.82
CA CYS A 133 5.09 12.70 8.24
C CYS A 133 5.85 11.73 7.35
N LEU A 134 5.85 10.46 7.75
CA LEU A 134 6.39 9.36 6.95
C LEU A 134 5.23 8.62 6.30
N TYR A 135 5.16 8.63 4.97
CA TYR A 135 4.07 8.04 4.21
C TYR A 135 4.58 7.36 2.93
N HIS A 136 3.78 6.45 2.38
CA HIS A 136 3.99 5.91 1.04
C HIS A 136 3.18 6.74 0.03
N PRO A 137 3.78 7.24 -1.06
CA PRO A 137 3.08 8.05 -2.05
C PRO A 137 2.17 7.22 -2.98
N TYR A 138 2.37 5.91 -3.00
CA TYR A 138 1.60 4.97 -3.82
C TYR A 138 0.94 3.93 -2.91
N ASP A 139 -0.19 3.42 -3.38
CA ASP A 139 -0.88 2.29 -2.78
C ASP A 139 -0.07 1.00 -2.92
N MET A 140 -0.39 0.04 -2.07
CA MET A 140 0.14 -1.32 -2.15
C MET A 140 -0.30 -2.03 -3.45
N GLU A 141 0.66 -2.68 -4.10
CA GLU A 141 0.44 -3.55 -5.25
C GLU A 141 0.53 -5.02 -4.86
N LEU A 142 -0.29 -5.86 -5.52
CA LEU A 142 -0.35 -7.29 -5.27
C LEU A 142 0.94 -7.96 -5.75
N ASP A 143 1.67 -8.58 -4.83
CA ASP A 143 2.86 -9.37 -5.15
C ASP A 143 2.46 -10.85 -5.25
N LEU A 144 2.18 -11.32 -6.46
CA LEU A 144 1.82 -12.72 -6.73
C LEU A 144 2.95 -13.72 -6.40
N THR A 145 4.17 -13.23 -6.24
CA THR A 145 5.34 -14.06 -5.90
C THR A 145 5.58 -14.14 -4.39
N ALA A 146 4.85 -13.35 -3.59
CA ALA A 146 5.02 -13.31 -2.15
C ALA A 146 4.75 -14.69 -1.53
N ARG A 147 5.71 -15.16 -0.72
CA ARG A 147 5.62 -16.47 -0.04
C ARG A 147 4.43 -16.57 0.90
N SER A 148 3.92 -15.44 1.38
CA SER A 148 2.73 -15.35 2.25
C SER A 148 1.48 -15.95 1.60
N TRP A 149 1.38 -15.97 0.26
CA TRP A 149 0.25 -16.56 -0.44
C TRP A 149 0.16 -18.08 -0.34
N ARG A 150 1.26 -18.78 0.01
CA ARG A 150 1.27 -20.25 0.12
C ARG A 150 0.23 -20.78 1.09
N HIS A 151 -0.13 -20.02 2.14
CA HIS A 151 -1.11 -20.42 3.14
C HIS A 151 -2.57 -20.26 2.68
N TYR A 152 -2.83 -19.55 1.58
CA TYR A 152 -4.20 -19.27 1.10
C TYR A 152 -4.67 -20.26 0.01
N GLY A 153 -3.85 -21.27 -0.30
CA GLY A 153 -4.13 -22.34 -1.25
C GLY A 153 -3.79 -21.99 -2.70
N TYR A 154 -3.15 -22.93 -3.40
CA TYR A 154 -2.90 -22.82 -4.84
C TYR A 154 -4.24 -22.84 -5.60
N GLY A 155 -4.43 -21.94 -6.56
CA GLY A 155 -5.61 -21.90 -7.44
C GLY A 155 -6.67 -20.84 -7.11
N ARG A 156 -6.55 -20.09 -6.00
CA ARG A 156 -7.39 -18.89 -5.81
C ARG A 156 -6.85 -17.74 -6.65
N LYS A 157 -7.75 -17.03 -7.34
CA LYS A 157 -7.44 -15.75 -7.98
C LYS A 157 -7.35 -14.70 -6.88
N PHE A 158 -6.15 -14.21 -6.61
CA PHE A 158 -5.96 -13.09 -5.69
C PHE A 158 -6.24 -11.78 -6.43
N GLU A 159 -7.07 -10.94 -5.84
CA GLU A 159 -7.44 -9.63 -6.38
C GLU A 159 -6.87 -8.53 -5.49
N ASN A 160 -6.50 -7.39 -6.09
CA ASN A 160 -6.04 -6.23 -5.34
C ASN A 160 -7.24 -5.47 -4.75
N THR A 161 -7.85 -6.04 -3.70
CA THR A 161 -8.96 -5.43 -2.95
C THR A 161 -8.52 -5.03 -1.54
N PRO A 162 -9.16 -4.02 -0.91
CA PRO A 162 -8.86 -3.65 0.48
C PRO A 162 -8.94 -4.82 1.45
N TYR A 163 -9.92 -5.71 1.25
CA TYR A 163 -10.08 -6.92 2.06
C TYR A 163 -8.83 -7.81 2.07
N TRP A 164 -8.21 -8.05 0.90
CA TRP A 164 -6.98 -8.85 0.82
C TRP A 164 -5.78 -8.13 1.40
N ARG A 165 -5.69 -6.80 1.27
CA ARG A 165 -4.62 -5.98 1.87
C ARG A 165 -4.65 -6.06 3.40
N ASP A 166 -5.84 -6.02 3.99
CA ASP A 166 -6.01 -6.14 5.44
C ASP A 166 -5.76 -7.58 5.93
N LEU A 167 -6.20 -8.58 5.15
CA LEU A 167 -6.09 -9.99 5.52
C LEU A 167 -4.67 -10.55 5.38
N ASN A 168 -3.92 -10.14 4.35
CA ASN A 168 -2.56 -10.59 4.10
C ASN A 168 -1.67 -9.44 3.59
N PRO A 169 -1.31 -8.46 4.44
CA PRO A 169 -0.49 -7.32 4.00
C PRO A 169 0.91 -7.75 3.53
N ALA A 170 1.41 -8.91 3.98
CA ALA A 170 2.68 -9.49 3.49
C ALA A 170 2.60 -10.01 2.05
N GLY A 171 1.41 -10.08 1.46
CA GLY A 171 1.19 -10.44 0.06
C GLY A 171 1.25 -9.24 -0.89
N PHE A 172 1.53 -8.05 -0.35
CA PHE A 172 1.56 -6.81 -1.10
C PHE A 172 2.88 -6.07 -0.87
N THR A 173 3.28 -5.29 -1.87
CA THR A 173 4.49 -4.46 -1.85
C THR A 173 4.15 -3.01 -2.13
N TYR A 174 4.88 -2.09 -1.50
CA TYR A 174 4.82 -0.67 -1.86
C TYR A 174 5.74 -0.36 -3.04
N PRO A 175 5.23 0.13 -4.18
CA PRO A 175 6.06 0.42 -5.36
C PRO A 175 7.17 1.45 -5.12
N CYS A 176 7.01 2.35 -4.14
CA CYS A 176 8.02 3.38 -3.85
C CYS A 176 9.33 2.84 -3.26
N CYS A 177 9.29 1.69 -2.58
CA CYS A 177 10.42 1.19 -1.79
C CYS A 177 10.61 -0.33 -1.85
N GLY A 178 9.65 -1.08 -2.41
CA GLY A 178 9.69 -2.54 -2.46
C GLY A 178 9.44 -3.23 -1.12
N PHE A 179 9.16 -2.48 -0.04
CA PHE A 179 8.84 -3.09 1.27
C PHE A 179 7.46 -3.76 1.23
N LEU A 180 7.35 -4.86 1.97
CA LEU A 180 6.10 -5.60 2.15
C LEU A 180 5.13 -4.82 3.03
N GLY A 181 3.83 -4.96 2.77
CA GLY A 181 2.78 -4.29 3.54
C GLY A 181 2.75 -4.64 5.03
N LYS A 182 3.25 -5.83 5.41
CA LYS A 182 3.31 -6.23 6.83
C LYS A 182 4.37 -5.46 7.62
N GLU A 183 5.43 -5.01 6.95
CA GLU A 183 6.57 -4.34 7.60
C GLU A 183 6.36 -2.82 7.73
N SER A 184 5.27 -2.28 7.18
CA SER A 184 5.08 -0.84 6.97
C SER A 184 4.33 -0.10 8.09
N ILE A 185 4.20 -0.67 9.30
CA ILE A 185 3.56 0.02 10.43
C ILE A 185 4.59 0.29 11.54
N PRO A 186 5.12 1.54 11.62
CA PRO A 186 5.46 2.46 10.53
C PRO A 186 7.00 2.73 10.50
N PRO A 187 7.62 3.16 9.38
CA PRO A 187 7.21 4.39 8.69
C PRO A 187 7.29 4.36 7.16
N GLY A 188 6.41 5.12 6.52
CA GLY A 188 6.42 5.27 5.07
C GLY A 188 7.78 5.69 4.47
N CYS A 189 7.99 5.32 3.21
CA CYS A 189 9.26 5.54 2.48
C CYS A 189 9.59 7.03 2.24
N THR A 190 8.60 7.91 2.33
CA THR A 190 8.73 9.33 1.98
C THR A 190 8.45 10.23 3.17
N LYS A 191 9.34 11.20 3.41
CA LYS A 191 9.15 12.28 4.40
C LYS A 191 8.41 13.46 3.79
N GLY A 192 7.46 14.03 4.52
CA GLY A 192 6.77 15.26 4.11
C GLY A 192 5.96 15.89 5.23
N LYS A 193 5.09 16.84 4.86
CA LYS A 193 4.18 17.50 5.80
C LYS A 193 2.95 16.62 6.04
N HIS A 194 2.42 16.65 7.26
CA HIS A 194 1.12 16.07 7.54
C HIS A 194 0.02 16.82 6.77
N TRP A 195 -1.04 16.10 6.41
CA TRP A 195 -2.18 16.67 5.70
C TRP A 195 -3.47 16.29 6.43
N ALA A 196 -4.13 17.25 7.06
CA ALA A 196 -5.41 17.02 7.73
C ALA A 196 -6.55 16.90 6.70
N ALA A 197 -7.51 16.01 6.97
CA ALA A 197 -8.66 15.75 6.10
C ALA A 197 -9.52 17.00 5.86
N ASP A 198 -9.52 17.93 6.81
CA ASP A 198 -10.48 19.02 6.90
C ASP A 198 -10.28 20.11 5.82
N GLY A 199 -9.30 19.95 4.92
CA GLY A 199 -9.09 20.82 3.75
C GLY A 199 -8.82 22.30 4.06
N LYS A 200 -8.81 22.68 5.34
CA LYS A 200 -8.83 24.09 5.78
C LYS A 200 -7.46 24.71 6.02
N ARG A 201 -6.34 23.98 5.96
CA ARG A 201 -5.01 24.62 6.08
C ARG A 201 -3.97 24.04 5.13
N GLY A 202 -3.37 24.97 4.39
CA GLY A 202 -2.39 24.74 3.33
C GLY A 202 -2.98 25.11 1.98
N LYS A 203 -3.05 26.41 1.66
CA LYS A 203 -3.06 26.84 0.25
C LYS A 203 -1.80 26.21 -0.34
N TYR A 204 -1.94 25.20 -1.18
CA TYR A 204 -0.80 24.69 -1.94
C TYR A 204 -0.40 25.86 -2.83
N ASP A 205 0.82 26.36 -2.69
CA ASP A 205 1.37 27.24 -3.71
C ASP A 205 1.55 26.36 -4.94
N ASP A 206 0.59 26.42 -5.87
CA ASP A 206 0.56 25.68 -7.15
C ASP A 206 1.80 25.95 -8.04
N LYS A 207 2.70 26.81 -7.58
CA LYS A 207 3.93 27.22 -8.27
C LYS A 207 4.95 26.09 -8.37
N ASP A 208 4.95 25.12 -7.44
CA ASP A 208 5.96 24.05 -7.41
C ASP A 208 5.43 22.65 -7.79
N ALA A 209 4.12 22.51 -8.06
CA ALA A 209 3.57 21.25 -8.52
C ALA A 209 3.97 21.02 -9.99
N SER A 210 4.56 19.86 -10.29
CA SER A 210 4.79 19.45 -11.68
C SER A 210 3.46 19.38 -12.45
N GLU A 211 3.48 19.66 -13.74
CA GLU A 211 2.26 19.61 -14.58
C GLU A 211 1.57 18.24 -14.52
N ALA A 212 2.34 17.15 -14.41
CA ALA A 212 1.81 15.81 -14.20
C ALA A 212 1.03 15.66 -12.87
N GLN A 213 1.52 16.29 -11.80
CA GLN A 213 0.84 16.26 -10.51
C GLN A 213 -0.42 17.12 -10.50
N LYS A 214 -0.41 18.26 -11.21
CA LYS A 214 -1.62 19.10 -11.41
C LYS A 214 -2.70 18.34 -12.17
N GLU A 215 -2.33 17.64 -13.23
CA GLU A 215 -3.25 16.83 -14.02
C GLU A 215 -3.85 15.68 -13.20
N ASN A 216 -3.04 14.97 -12.40
CA ASN A 216 -3.55 13.95 -11.48
C ASN A 216 -4.56 14.52 -10.46
N ILE A 217 -4.28 15.70 -9.89
CA ILE A 217 -5.20 16.37 -8.96
C ILE A 217 -6.49 16.77 -9.68
N ARG A 218 -6.41 17.24 -10.93
CA ARG A 218 -7.56 17.60 -11.76
C ARG A 218 -8.45 16.38 -12.03
N GLN A 219 -7.86 15.28 -12.48
CA GLN A 219 -8.57 14.02 -12.74
C GLN A 219 -9.21 13.45 -11.48
N PHE A 220 -8.53 13.54 -10.33
CA PHE A 220 -9.10 13.12 -9.05
C PHE A 220 -10.32 13.96 -8.67
N LYS A 221 -10.25 15.30 -8.78
CA LYS A 221 -11.37 16.20 -8.50
C LYS A 221 -12.55 15.96 -9.42
N GLU A 222 -12.29 15.76 -10.71
CA GLU A 222 -13.33 15.45 -11.70
C GLU A 222 -14.02 14.11 -11.40
N THR A 223 -13.25 13.11 -10.98
CA THR A 223 -13.79 11.82 -10.53
C THR A 223 -14.69 11.99 -9.30
N GLN A 224 -14.26 12.76 -8.29
CA GLN A 224 -15.06 13.01 -7.09
C GLN A 224 -16.38 13.74 -7.41
N LEU A 225 -16.35 14.70 -8.32
CA LEU A 225 -17.55 15.39 -8.80
C LEU A 225 -18.49 14.45 -9.57
N ALA A 226 -17.95 13.53 -10.37
CA ALA A 226 -18.73 12.53 -11.08
C ALA A 226 -19.41 11.55 -10.10
N VAL A 227 -18.71 11.10 -9.05
CA VAL A 227 -19.27 10.25 -7.99
C VAL A 227 -20.39 10.98 -7.24
N ALA A 228 -20.17 12.26 -6.88
CA ALA A 228 -21.20 13.07 -6.22
C ALA A 228 -22.45 13.22 -7.10
N ARG A 229 -22.29 13.51 -8.39
CA ARG A 229 -23.40 13.61 -9.36
C ARG A 229 -24.16 12.30 -9.50
N ASN A 230 -23.46 11.17 -9.58
CA ASN A 230 -24.09 9.85 -9.67
C ASN A 230 -24.86 9.49 -8.39
N ARG A 231 -24.41 9.99 -7.23
CA ARG A 231 -25.13 9.83 -5.96
C ARG A 231 -26.42 10.62 -5.94
N GLU A 232 -26.43 11.84 -6.47
CA GLU A 232 -27.66 12.66 -6.61
C GLU A 232 -28.67 12.03 -7.57
N LEU A 233 -28.18 11.35 -8.61
CA LEU A 233 -29.02 10.64 -9.59
C LEU A 233 -29.50 9.26 -9.11
N GLY A 234 -29.16 8.84 -7.89
CA GLY A 234 -29.57 7.54 -7.35
C GLY A 234 -28.95 6.34 -8.08
N VAL A 235 -27.83 6.52 -8.76
CA VAL A 235 -27.17 5.44 -9.52
C VAL A 235 -26.55 4.44 -8.53
N PRO A 236 -26.94 3.15 -8.57
CA PRO A 236 -26.37 2.12 -7.70
C PRO A 236 -24.85 2.02 -7.86
N THR A 237 -24.12 1.88 -6.75
CA THR A 237 -22.65 1.84 -6.70
C THR A 237 -22.01 0.74 -7.56
N HIS A 238 -22.71 -0.38 -7.77
CA HIS A 238 -22.23 -1.46 -8.65
C HIS A 238 -22.19 -1.05 -10.13
N LEU A 239 -23.12 -0.21 -10.58
CA LEU A 239 -23.14 0.34 -11.95
C LEU A 239 -22.07 1.41 -12.17
N GLN A 240 -21.74 2.18 -11.12
CA GLN A 240 -20.65 3.17 -11.16
C GLN A 240 -19.29 2.51 -11.39
N THR A 241 -19.08 1.32 -10.82
CA THR A 241 -17.83 0.55 -10.98
C THR A 241 -17.70 -0.01 -12.41
N ALA A 242 -18.80 -0.50 -12.99
CA ALA A 242 -18.83 -1.01 -14.36
C ALA A 242 -18.56 0.08 -15.42
N GLN A 243 -19.11 1.28 -15.25
CA GLN A 243 -18.85 2.41 -16.15
C GLN A 243 -17.38 2.85 -16.13
N ARG A 244 -16.71 2.77 -14.97
CA ARG A 244 -15.30 3.12 -14.82
C ARG A 244 -14.38 2.16 -15.59
N CYS A 245 -14.69 0.87 -15.57
CA CYS A 245 -13.96 -0.15 -16.35
C CYS A 245 -14.14 0.00 -17.87
N ILE A 246 -15.27 0.52 -18.32
CA ILE A 246 -15.52 0.77 -19.75
C ILE A 246 -14.73 2.00 -20.24
N GLN A 247 -14.67 3.06 -19.43
CA GLN A 247 -13.95 4.28 -19.80
C GLN A 247 -12.43 4.08 -19.85
N THR A 248 -11.84 3.32 -18.92
CA THR A 248 -10.39 3.05 -18.92
C THR A 248 -9.94 2.15 -20.08
N ARG A 249 -10.82 1.30 -20.61
CA ARG A 249 -10.54 0.50 -21.82
C ARG A 249 -10.61 1.33 -23.10
N SER A 250 -11.40 2.41 -23.12
CA SER A 250 -11.57 3.25 -24.31
C SER A 250 -10.42 4.23 -24.54
N THR A 251 -9.62 4.54 -23.53
CA THR A 251 -8.49 5.48 -23.63
C THR A 251 -7.15 4.81 -23.92
N GLN A 252 -7.13 3.48 -24.05
CA GLN A 252 -5.95 2.67 -24.39
C GLN A 252 -5.96 2.15 -25.85
N ILE A 253 -6.93 2.60 -26.65
CA ILE A 253 -7.00 2.38 -28.12
C ILE A 253 -6.65 3.71 -28.79
#